data_AF-A0A7C4UJA8-F1
#
_entry.id   AF-A0A7C4UJA8-F1
#
_cell.length_a   1.000
_cell.length_b   1.000
_cell.length_c   1.000
_cell.angle_alpha   90.00
_cell.angle_beta   90.00
_cell.angle_gamma   90.00
#
_symmetry.space_group_name_H-M   'P 1'
#
loop_
_entity.id
_entity.type
_entity.pdbx_description
1 polymer ?
#
loop_
_entity_poly.entity_id
_entity_poly.type
_entity_poly.pdbx_seq_one_letter_code
_entity_poly.pdbx_strand_id
1 'polypeptide(L)'
;MSFGRMTLPKVHMTRFNKTKQSIWTVENNHITRKKDVLATEEPLEILLRAGEEQRTLAITMRTPGNDYDLAAGFLYNEGIIHSKADFTNMTYCVDGNQQEYNSLRVQLTVDSMPHLHQLERHFFT
;
A
#
# COMPACT_ATOMS: atom_id res chain seq x y z
N MET A 1 -13.24 27.76 20.04
CA MET A 1 -12.96 27.49 18.61
C MET A 1 -12.70 26.00 18.47
N SER A 2 -13.59 25.29 17.78
CA SER A 2 -13.72 23.83 17.81
C SER A 2 -12.71 23.16 16.87
N PHE A 3 -11.92 22.21 17.40
CA PHE A 3 -11.03 21.35 16.62
C PHE A 3 -11.85 20.37 15.78
N GLY A 4 -11.88 20.57 14.47
CA GLY A 4 -12.50 19.63 13.53
C GLY A 4 -11.66 18.34 13.42
N ARG A 5 -12.13 17.24 14.01
CA ARG A 5 -11.64 15.89 13.72
C ARG A 5 -11.97 15.57 12.26
N MET A 6 -10.99 15.71 11.37
CA MET A 6 -11.09 15.20 10.01
C MET A 6 -10.73 13.71 10.03
N THR A 7 -11.75 12.87 10.20
CA THR A 7 -11.63 11.42 10.05
C THR A 7 -11.35 11.09 8.59
N LEU A 8 -10.20 10.49 8.31
CA LEU A 8 -9.96 9.78 7.05
C LEU A 8 -11.08 8.75 6.88
N PRO A 9 -11.64 8.57 5.67
CA PRO A 9 -12.72 7.61 5.46
C PRO A 9 -12.22 6.22 5.85
N LYS A 10 -12.82 5.63 6.89
CA LYS A 10 -12.65 4.21 7.21
C LYS A 10 -13.35 3.41 6.13
N VAL A 11 -12.64 3.13 5.05
CA VAL A 11 -13.05 2.13 4.06
C VAL A 11 -13.04 0.78 4.78
N HIS A 12 -14.21 0.15 4.93
CA HIS A 12 -14.33 -1.18 5.51
C HIS A 12 -13.83 -2.20 4.47
N MET A 13 -12.51 -2.41 4.40
CA MET A 13 -11.87 -3.43 3.56
C MET A 13 -12.16 -4.81 4.17
N THR A 14 -13.12 -5.54 3.62
CA THR A 14 -13.41 -6.93 3.98
C THR A 14 -12.44 -7.91 3.27
N ARG A 15 -11.13 -7.58 3.21
CA ARG A 15 -10.09 -8.51 2.74
C ARG A 15 -9.36 -9.10 3.93
N PHE A 16 -9.30 -10.43 4.02
CA PHE A 16 -8.62 -11.12 5.10
C PHE A 16 -7.10 -11.05 4.91
N ASN A 17 -6.42 -10.30 5.76
CA ASN A 17 -4.97 -10.23 5.80
C ASN A 17 -4.28 -11.51 6.36
N LYS A 18 -5.07 -12.55 6.61
CA LYS A 18 -4.68 -13.80 7.23
C LYS A 18 -5.39 -14.97 6.58
N THR A 19 -4.67 -16.06 6.37
CA THR A 19 -5.18 -17.31 5.80
C THR A 19 -4.89 -18.49 6.72
N LYS A 20 -5.87 -19.37 6.94
CA LYS A 20 -5.68 -20.60 7.74
C LYS A 20 -5.13 -21.71 6.86
N GLN A 21 -3.98 -22.28 7.25
CA GLN A 21 -3.34 -23.37 6.52
C GLN A 21 -3.06 -24.57 7.42
N SER A 22 -2.99 -25.75 6.82
CA SER A 22 -2.53 -26.96 7.51
C SER A 22 -1.03 -27.12 7.31
N ILE A 23 -0.27 -27.17 8.40
CA ILE A 23 1.17 -27.35 8.39
C ILE A 23 1.57 -28.68 9.02
N TRP A 24 2.78 -29.13 8.70
CA TRP A 24 3.42 -30.26 9.35
C TRP A 24 4.53 -29.74 10.27
N THR A 25 4.57 -30.24 11.50
CA THR A 25 5.67 -30.00 12.45
C THR A 25 6.44 -31.30 12.63
N VAL A 26 7.76 -31.24 12.53
CA VAL A 26 8.66 -32.38 12.68
C VAL A 26 9.54 -32.15 13.91
N GLU A 27 9.40 -33.00 14.93
CA GLU A 27 10.15 -32.92 16.18
C GLU A 27 10.54 -34.34 16.62
N ASN A 28 11.83 -34.58 16.92
CA ASN A 28 12.33 -35.89 17.41
C ASN A 28 11.81 -37.11 16.60
N ASN A 29 11.89 -37.07 15.27
CA ASN A 29 11.36 -38.10 14.37
C ASN A 29 9.82 -38.31 14.41
N HIS A 30 9.07 -37.47 15.12
CA HIS A 30 7.61 -37.43 15.08
C HIS A 30 7.12 -36.32 14.15
N ILE A 31 6.13 -36.66 13.32
CA ILE A 31 5.48 -35.73 12.38
C ILE A 31 4.04 -35.51 12.86
N THR A 32 3.68 -34.27 13.14
CA THR A 32 2.33 -33.88 13.58
C THR A 32 1.71 -32.87 12.63
N ARG A 33 0.43 -33.06 12.28
CA ARG A 33 -0.33 -32.09 11.48
C ARG A 33 -1.07 -31.12 12.40
N LYS A 34 -0.93 -29.81 12.16
CA LYS A 34 -1.66 -28.78 12.90
C LYS A 34 -2.14 -27.64 11.98
N LYS A 35 -3.10 -26.85 12.45
CA LYS A 35 -3.55 -25.63 11.75
C LYS A 35 -2.72 -24.44 12.21
N ASP A 36 -2.37 -23.58 11.27
CA ASP A 36 -1.69 -22.31 11.53
C ASP A 36 -2.36 -21.16 10.76
N VAL A 37 -2.06 -19.93 11.15
CA VAL A 37 -2.56 -18.71 10.52
C VAL A 37 -1.39 -17.97 9.89
N LEU A 38 -1.38 -17.92 8.57
CA LEU A 38 -0.35 -17.23 7.80
C LEU A 38 -0.81 -15.82 7.46
N ALA A 39 0.11 -14.87 7.41
CA ALA A 39 -0.15 -13.54 6.85
C ALA A 39 -0.37 -13.67 5.32
N THR A 40 -1.31 -12.89 4.80
CA THR A 40 -1.53 -12.75 3.35
C THR A 40 -0.76 -11.53 2.87
N GLU A 41 0.04 -11.68 1.83
CA GLU A 41 0.69 -10.56 1.13
C GLU A 41 0.07 -10.34 -0.25
N GLU A 42 -0.12 -9.08 -0.62
CA GLU A 42 -0.60 -8.65 -1.93
C GLU A 42 0.23 -7.45 -2.42
N PRO A 43 0.43 -7.30 -3.75
CA PRO A 43 1.14 -6.16 -4.30
C PRO A 43 0.32 -4.88 -4.13
N LEU A 44 0.96 -3.80 -3.69
CA LEU A 44 0.46 -2.42 -3.77
C LEU A 44 1.26 -1.68 -4.82
N GLU A 45 0.57 -1.22 -5.85
CA GLU A 45 1.07 -0.18 -6.74
C GLU A 45 0.76 1.20 -6.14
N ILE A 46 1.78 2.02 -5.95
CA ILE A 46 1.64 3.43 -5.56
C ILE A 46 1.80 4.26 -6.84
N LEU A 47 0.82 5.10 -7.14
CA LEU A 47 0.82 5.99 -8.31
C LEU A 47 0.91 7.44 -7.83
N LEU A 48 1.81 8.22 -8.41
CA LEU A 48 1.86 9.66 -8.20
C LEU A 48 1.15 10.40 -9.32
N ARG A 49 0.38 11.42 -8.95
CA ARG A 49 -0.20 12.39 -9.89
C ARG A 49 0.22 13.80 -9.50
N ALA A 50 0.76 14.55 -10.45
CA ALA A 50 1.15 15.96 -10.32
C ALA A 50 0.71 16.69 -11.60
N GLY A 51 -0.13 17.72 -11.45
CA GLY A 51 -0.81 18.33 -12.60
C GLY A 51 -1.55 17.30 -13.47
N GLU A 52 -1.20 17.24 -14.75
CA GLU A 52 -1.72 16.27 -15.73
C GLU A 52 -0.88 14.98 -15.82
N GLU A 53 0.31 14.96 -15.23
CA GLU A 53 1.20 13.80 -15.27
C GLU A 53 0.81 12.76 -14.21
N GLN A 54 0.87 11.48 -14.60
CA GLN A 54 0.76 10.34 -13.69
C GLN A 54 1.92 9.38 -13.93
N ARG A 55 2.53 8.88 -12.86
CA ARG A 55 3.59 7.85 -12.93
C ARG A 55 3.43 6.81 -11.83
N THR A 56 3.71 5.55 -12.15
CA THR A 56 3.87 4.51 -11.13
C THR A 56 5.13 4.82 -10.34
N LEU A 57 4.97 4.95 -9.02
CA LEU A 57 6.05 5.20 -8.09
C LEU A 57 6.77 3.91 -7.71
N ALA A 58 6.02 2.93 -7.25
CA ALA A 58 6.57 1.69 -6.75
C ALA A 58 5.49 0.62 -6.80
N ILE A 59 5.94 -0.63 -6.85
CA ILE A 59 5.13 -1.79 -6.54
C ILE A 59 5.80 -2.49 -5.36
N THR A 60 5.07 -2.69 -4.28
CA THR A 60 5.61 -3.32 -3.06
C THR A 60 4.67 -4.40 -2.53
N MET A 61 5.23 -5.46 -1.94
CA MET A 61 4.43 -6.45 -1.23
C MET A 61 4.00 -5.90 0.12
N ARG A 62 2.71 -6.04 0.45
CA ARG A 62 2.17 -5.64 1.75
C ARG A 62 1.19 -6.66 2.29
N THR A 63 1.05 -6.70 3.61
CA THR A 63 -0.14 -7.25 4.24
C THR A 63 -1.26 -6.20 4.19
N PRO A 64 -2.39 -6.42 3.48
CA PRO A 64 -3.42 -5.40 3.27
C PRO A 64 -4.03 -4.85 4.58
N GLY A 65 -4.33 -3.55 4.61
CA GLY A 65 -5.18 -2.95 5.64
C GLY A 65 -4.84 -1.51 6.02
N ASN A 66 -3.60 -1.05 5.83
CA ASN A 66 -3.12 0.27 6.25
C ASN A 66 -2.42 1.02 5.10
N ASP A 67 -2.97 0.93 3.89
CA ASP A 67 -2.25 1.27 2.66
C ASP A 67 -2.01 2.77 2.51
N TYR A 68 -2.92 3.61 3.02
CA TYR A 68 -2.75 5.07 3.06
C TYR A 68 -1.55 5.48 3.92
N ASP A 69 -1.43 4.89 5.12
CA ASP A 69 -0.32 5.17 6.03
C ASP A 69 1.00 4.64 5.47
N LEU A 70 0.96 3.45 4.84
CA LEU A 70 2.09 2.86 4.14
C LEU A 70 2.57 3.76 3.00
N ALA A 71 1.68 4.26 2.14
CA ALA A 71 2.04 5.14 1.03
C ALA A 71 2.57 6.49 1.52
N ALA A 72 1.94 7.08 2.55
CA ALA A 72 2.43 8.33 3.15
C ALA A 72 3.85 8.16 3.73
N GLY A 73 4.08 7.10 4.51
CA GLY A 73 5.38 6.79 5.08
C GLY A 73 6.45 6.49 4.02
N PHE A 74 6.06 5.76 2.96
CA PHE A 74 6.93 5.49 1.82
C PHE A 74 7.38 6.78 1.13
N LEU A 75 6.43 7.64 0.75
CA LEU A 75 6.71 8.93 0.11
C LEU A 75 7.58 9.84 0.98
N TYR A 76 7.37 9.83 2.30
CA TYR A 76 8.16 10.62 3.23
C TYR A 76 9.61 10.12 3.32
N ASN A 77 9.80 8.79 3.42
CA ASN A 77 11.14 8.20 3.50
C ASN A 77 11.93 8.34 2.18
N GLU A 78 11.26 8.34 1.03
CA GLU A 78 11.87 8.63 -0.27
C GLU A 78 12.06 10.14 -0.53
N GLY A 79 11.72 11.00 0.44
CA GLY A 79 11.90 12.46 0.33
C GLY A 79 11.01 13.14 -0.71
N ILE A 80 9.93 12.48 -1.13
CA ILE A 80 8.97 13.01 -2.13
C ILE A 80 7.98 13.97 -1.45
N ILE A 81 7.61 13.69 -0.20
CA ILE A 81 6.82 14.58 0.66
C ILE A 81 7.56 14.83 1.97
N HIS A 82 7.34 15.99 2.55
CA HIS A 82 7.87 16.38 3.87
C HIS A 82 6.76 16.72 4.86
N SER A 83 5.55 16.93 4.37
CA SER A 83 4.40 17.31 5.18
C SER A 83 3.08 16.84 4.55
N LYS A 84 2.01 16.91 5.34
CA LYS A 84 0.65 16.65 4.85
C LYS A 84 0.20 17.64 3.77
N ALA A 85 0.80 18.83 3.70
CA ALA A 85 0.46 19.84 2.70
C ALA A 85 0.98 19.51 1.30
N ASP A 86 1.82 18.48 1.15
CA ASP A 86 2.45 18.13 -0.13
C ASP A 86 1.55 17.25 -1.00
N PHE A 87 0.41 16.79 -0.47
CA PHE A 87 -0.60 16.04 -1.21
C PHE A 87 -2.02 16.45 -0.81
N THR A 88 -2.95 16.36 -1.76
CA THR A 88 -4.36 16.71 -1.53
C THR A 88 -5.23 15.51 -1.23
N ASN A 89 -4.91 14.35 -1.82
CA ASN A 89 -5.74 13.15 -1.71
C ASN A 89 -4.96 11.85 -1.95
N MET A 90 -5.47 10.76 -1.40
CA MET A 90 -5.06 9.40 -1.69
C MET A 90 -6.30 8.54 -1.96
N THR A 91 -6.36 7.89 -3.13
CA THR A 91 -7.56 7.15 -3.56
C THR A 91 -7.16 5.85 -4.24
N TYR A 92 -7.86 4.76 -3.92
CA TYR A 92 -7.71 3.53 -4.68
C TYR A 92 -8.20 3.71 -6.11
N CYS A 93 -7.43 3.19 -7.06
CA CYS A 93 -7.92 3.00 -8.42
C CYS A 93 -8.80 1.74 -8.40
N VAL A 94 -10.10 1.91 -8.66
CA VAL A 94 -11.05 0.79 -8.75
C VAL A 94 -11.59 0.79 -10.18
N ASP A 95 -11.23 -0.23 -10.95
CA ASP A 95 -11.51 -0.36 -12.39
C ASP A 95 -12.40 -1.58 -12.71
N GLY A 96 -13.01 -2.19 -11.69
CA GLY A 96 -13.92 -3.33 -11.85
C GLY A 96 -13.23 -4.68 -12.10
N ASN A 97 -11.90 -4.75 -11.98
CA ASN A 97 -11.13 -5.99 -12.08
C ASN A 97 -10.99 -6.70 -10.72
N GLN A 98 -10.57 -7.98 -10.71
CA GLN A 98 -10.39 -8.75 -9.46
C GLN A 98 -9.31 -8.17 -8.49
N GLN A 99 -8.51 -7.21 -8.96
CA GLN A 99 -7.45 -6.54 -8.20
C GLN A 99 -7.88 -5.17 -7.65
N GLU A 100 -9.18 -4.97 -7.38
CA GLU A 100 -9.65 -3.80 -6.64
C GLU A 100 -8.81 -3.63 -5.36
N TYR A 101 -8.40 -2.40 -5.08
CA TYR A 101 -7.59 -2.01 -3.91
C TYR A 101 -6.09 -2.36 -3.97
N ASN A 102 -5.55 -2.79 -5.11
CA ASN A 102 -4.09 -2.99 -5.26
C ASN A 102 -3.35 -1.83 -5.91
N SER A 103 -4.05 -0.78 -6.33
CA SER A 103 -3.44 0.44 -6.83
C SER A 103 -3.94 1.63 -6.04
N LEU A 104 -3.03 2.40 -5.45
CA LEU A 104 -3.32 3.59 -4.65
C LEU A 104 -2.68 4.81 -5.32
N ARG A 105 -3.51 5.76 -5.74
CA ARG A 105 -3.06 7.02 -6.32
C ARG A 105 -2.93 8.08 -5.25
N VAL A 106 -1.80 8.78 -5.23
CA VAL A 106 -1.53 9.94 -4.40
C VAL A 106 -1.46 11.18 -5.29
N GLN A 107 -2.32 12.16 -5.00
CA GLN A 107 -2.36 13.45 -5.71
C GLN A 107 -1.48 14.46 -5.00
N LEU A 108 -0.33 14.77 -5.58
CA LEU A 108 0.57 15.81 -5.09
C LEU A 108 -0.05 17.20 -5.30
N THR A 109 0.35 18.17 -4.46
CA THR A 109 -0.05 19.58 -4.60
C THR A 109 0.72 20.33 -5.68
N VAL A 110 1.89 19.81 -6.10
CA VAL A 110 2.70 20.38 -7.17
C VAL A 110 2.11 20.09 -8.56
N ASP A 111 2.31 21.02 -9.49
CA ASP A 111 1.81 20.92 -10.86
C ASP A 111 2.72 20.11 -11.78
N SER A 112 3.99 19.88 -11.38
CA SER A 112 4.97 19.10 -12.14
C SER A 112 5.51 17.95 -11.33
N MET A 113 5.73 16.81 -11.97
CA MET A 113 6.29 15.62 -11.32
C MET A 113 7.69 15.91 -10.74
N PRO A 114 7.95 15.61 -9.45
CA PRO A 114 9.28 15.79 -8.88
C PRO A 114 10.29 14.84 -9.55
N HIS A 115 11.59 15.17 -9.45
CA HIS A 115 12.65 14.28 -9.93
C HIS A 115 12.75 13.03 -9.04
N LEU A 116 12.23 11.92 -9.55
CA LEU A 116 12.16 10.64 -8.87
C LEU A 116 13.49 9.89 -8.99
N HIS A 117 14.52 10.32 -8.26
CA HIS A 117 15.89 9.77 -8.36
C HIS A 117 16.02 8.30 -7.88
N GLN A 118 15.03 7.74 -7.18
CA GLN A 118 15.08 6.41 -6.55
C GLN A 118 14.32 5.30 -7.29
N LEU A 119 13.56 5.62 -8.34
CA LEU A 119 12.57 4.72 -8.95
C LEU A 119 13.11 3.79 -10.04
N GLU A 120 14.35 3.94 -10.49
CA GLU A 120 14.87 3.11 -11.58
C GLU A 120 15.02 1.62 -11.22
N ARG A 121 14.71 1.23 -9.99
CA ARG A 121 14.75 -0.14 -9.48
C ARG A 121 13.37 -0.81 -9.48
N HIS A 122 12.70 -0.84 -10.63
CA HIS A 122 11.63 -1.81 -10.86
C HIS A 122 12.27 -3.19 -11.11
N PHE A 123 12.45 -3.99 -10.05
CA PHE A 123 12.93 -5.36 -10.19
C PHE A 123 11.88 -6.22 -10.91
N PHE A 124 12.21 -6.65 -12.12
CA PHE A 124 11.61 -7.81 -12.77
C PHE A 124 12.62 -8.97 -12.66
N THR A 125 12.28 -10.03 -11.92
CA THR A 125 12.99 -11.32 -11.96
C THR A 125 11.97 -12.43 -11.78
#